data_AF-W0GTE3-F1
#
_entry.id   AF-W0GTE3-F1
#
_cell.length_a   1.000
_cell.length_b   1.000
_cell.length_c   1.000
_cell.angle_alpha   90.00
_cell.angle_beta   90.00
_cell.angle_gamma   90.00
#
_symmetry.space_group_name_H-M   'P 1'
#
loop_
_entity.id
_entity.type
_entity.pdbx_description
1 polymer ?
#
loop_
_entity_poly.entity_id
_entity_poly.type
_entity_poly.pdbx_seq_one_letter_code
_entity_poly.pdbx_strand_id
1 'polypeptide(L)'
;MIDPEEAPAQQESGEDPPCYAPRGDFLIGLAQEALSLTRRRKLEKEIAVIKSALKGQDDKPTSRRAEQLKTRLDKLRDELNST
;
A
#
# COMPACT_ATOMS: atom_id res chain seq x y z
N MET A 1 65.53 -22.68 8.41
CA MET A 1 65.13 -21.88 7.23
C MET A 1 63.77 -22.39 6.83
N ILE A 2 62.75 -21.56 7.00
CA ILE A 2 61.36 -21.83 6.63
C ILE A 2 61.11 -20.89 5.45
N ASP A 3 60.81 -21.44 4.28
CA ASP A 3 60.48 -20.66 3.08
C ASP A 3 59.20 -19.86 3.32
N PRO A 4 59.16 -18.55 3.00
CA PRO A 4 57.96 -17.73 3.08
C PRO A 4 57.34 -17.63 1.68
N GLU A 5 56.88 -18.75 1.14
CA GLU A 5 56.07 -18.79 -0.07
C GLU A 5 54.83 -19.63 0.23
N GLU A 6 53.81 -18.97 0.79
CA GLU A 6 52.41 -19.27 0.51
C GLU A 6 51.59 -18.06 0.98
N ALA A 7 51.51 -17.07 0.09
CA ALA A 7 50.50 -16.03 0.11
C ALA A 7 49.09 -16.66 0.03
N PRO A 8 48.04 -15.94 0.46
CA PRO A 8 46.80 -16.55 0.94
C PRO A 8 46.08 -17.30 -0.18
N ALA A 9 45.59 -18.50 0.12
CA ALA A 9 44.68 -19.23 -0.74
C ALA A 9 43.55 -18.29 -1.19
N GLN A 10 43.52 -18.05 -2.50
CA GLN A 10 42.63 -17.12 -3.18
C GLN A 10 41.17 -17.43 -2.81
N GLN A 11 40.49 -16.43 -2.26
CA GLN A 11 39.04 -16.39 -2.17
C GLN A 11 38.47 -16.17 -3.59
N GLU A 12 38.20 -17.25 -4.32
CA GLU A 12 37.43 -17.21 -5.58
C GLU A 12 36.60 -18.49 -5.65
N SER A 13 35.33 -18.51 -6.00
CA SER A 13 34.36 -17.49 -6.30
C SER A 13 33.04 -18.22 -6.03
N GLY A 14 32.36 -17.89 -4.93
CA GLY A 14 30.97 -18.31 -4.77
C GLY A 14 30.22 -17.60 -5.86
N GLU A 15 29.93 -18.30 -6.95
CA GLU A 15 29.23 -17.78 -8.11
C GLU A 15 27.96 -17.08 -7.60
N ASP A 16 27.98 -15.75 -7.57
CA ASP A 16 26.82 -14.98 -7.14
C ASP A 16 25.65 -15.45 -8.02
N PRO A 17 24.51 -15.85 -7.43
CA PRO A 17 23.38 -16.29 -8.22
C PRO A 17 23.06 -15.20 -9.24
N PRO A 18 22.72 -15.55 -10.49
CA PRO A 18 22.46 -14.56 -11.53
C PRO A 18 21.44 -13.56 -11.00
N CYS A 19 21.91 -12.33 -10.79
CA CYS A 19 21.14 -11.28 -10.16
C CYS A 19 20.13 -10.77 -11.20
N TYR A 20 19.02 -11.51 -11.39
CA TYR A 20 17.99 -11.14 -12.34
C TYR A 20 17.22 -9.96 -11.76
N ALA A 21 17.65 -8.74 -12.12
CA ALA A 21 16.86 -7.55 -11.87
C ALA A 21 15.50 -7.72 -12.55
N PRO A 22 14.37 -7.55 -11.83
CA PRO A 22 13.05 -7.62 -12.44
C PRO A 22 12.96 -6.63 -13.60
N ARG A 23 12.30 -7.03 -14.68
CA ARG A 23 12.07 -6.14 -15.83
C ARG A 23 11.35 -4.88 -15.36
N GLY A 24 11.69 -3.72 -15.93
CA GLY A 24 11.10 -2.43 -15.56
C GLY A 24 9.56 -2.46 -15.52
N ASP A 25 8.93 -3.12 -16.50
CA ASP A 25 7.46 -3.25 -16.57
C ASP A 25 6.85 -3.98 -15.37
N PHE A 26 7.56 -4.96 -14.81
CA PHE A 26 7.12 -5.68 -13.61
C PHE A 26 7.12 -4.76 -12.38
N LEU A 27 8.18 -3.96 -12.21
CA LEU A 27 8.27 -3.00 -11.11
C LEU A 27 7.21 -1.90 -11.24
N ILE A 28 6.95 -1.44 -12.48
CA ILE A 28 5.90 -0.47 -12.77
C ILE A 28 4.51 -1.04 -12.43
N GLY A 29 4.23 -2.29 -12.84
CA GLY A 29 2.98 -2.98 -12.52
C GLY A 29 2.75 -3.11 -11.00
N LEU A 30 3.77 -3.54 -10.25
CA LEU A 30 3.69 -3.62 -8.79
C LEU A 30 3.44 -2.25 -8.14
N ALA A 31 4.09 -1.19 -8.64
CA ALA A 31 3.87 0.16 -8.13
C ALA A 31 2.43 0.63 -8.37
N GLN A 32 1.89 0.37 -9.56
CA GLN A 32 0.50 0.70 -9.89
C GLN A 32 -0.49 -0.06 -8.98
N GLU A 33 -0.27 -1.36 -8.76
CA GLU A 33 -1.11 -2.16 -7.87
C GLU A 33 -1.05 -1.66 -6.41
N ALA A 34 0.15 -1.36 -5.91
CA ALA A 34 0.32 -0.81 -4.57
C ALA A 34 -0.38 0.55 -4.38
N LEU A 35 -0.34 1.42 -5.40
CA LEU A 35 -1.05 2.69 -5.40
C LEU A 35 -2.58 2.50 -5.37
N SER A 36 -3.11 1.59 -6.18
CA SER A 36 -4.54 1.26 -6.19
C SER A 36 -5.01 0.70 -4.85
N LEU A 37 -4.28 -0.24 -4.26
CA LEU A 37 -4.56 -0.77 -2.93
C LEU A 37 -4.52 0.31 -1.84
N THR A 38 -3.56 1.22 -1.93
CA THR A 38 -3.44 2.34 -0.99
C THR A 38 -4.64 3.29 -1.14
N ARG A 39 -5.07 3.60 -2.37
CA ARG A 39 -6.25 4.42 -2.63
C ARG A 39 -7.51 3.78 -2.05
N ARG A 40 -7.73 2.49 -2.32
CA ARG A 40 -8.86 1.72 -1.77
C ARG A 40 -8.89 1.75 -0.24
N ARG A 41 -7.75 1.47 0.41
CA ARG A 41 -7.62 1.51 1.88
C ARG A 41 -7.92 2.89 2.47
N LYS A 42 -7.54 3.98 1.78
CA LYS A 42 -7.86 5.35 2.23
C LYS A 42 -9.37 5.59 2.20
N LEU A 43 -10.04 5.24 1.11
CA LEU A 43 -11.49 5.34 0.97
C LEU A 43 -12.22 4.54 2.06
N GLU A 44 -11.81 3.29 2.29
CA GLU A 44 -12.39 2.42 3.33
C GLU A 44 -12.25 3.03 4.74
N LYS A 45 -11.09 3.63 5.05
CA LYS A 45 -10.85 4.33 6.33
C LYS A 45 -11.75 5.56 6.47
N GLU A 46 -11.87 6.39 5.44
CA GLU A 46 -12.75 7.57 5.48
C GLU A 46 -14.21 7.17 5.67
N ILE A 47 -14.68 6.13 4.97
CA ILE A 47 -16.02 5.58 5.15
C ILE A 47 -16.22 5.10 6.59
N ALA A 48 -15.26 4.38 7.17
CA ALA A 48 -15.35 3.89 8.54
C ALA A 48 -15.45 5.06 9.55
N VAL A 49 -14.66 6.11 9.37
CA VAL A 49 -14.71 7.32 10.20
C VAL A 49 -16.07 8.00 10.10
N ILE A 50 -16.59 8.22 8.89
CA ILE A 50 -17.89 8.88 8.71
C ILE A 50 -19.02 8.03 9.28
N LYS A 51 -19.01 6.70 9.05
CA LYS A 51 -19.98 5.78 9.66
C LYS A 51 -19.93 5.86 11.19
N SER A 52 -18.74 5.91 11.78
CA SER A 52 -18.60 6.03 13.23
C SER A 52 -19.12 7.37 13.76
N ALA A 53 -18.94 8.46 13.02
CA ALA A 53 -19.44 9.79 13.39
C ALA A 53 -20.97 9.91 13.25
N LEU A 54 -21.56 9.14 12.34
CA LEU A 54 -23.01 9.06 12.15
C LEU A 54 -23.68 8.09 13.14
N LYS A 55 -22.91 7.19 13.78
CA LYS A 55 -23.45 6.24 14.75
C LYS A 55 -24.10 6.97 15.93
N GLY A 56 -25.40 6.75 16.14
CA GLY A 56 -26.17 7.41 17.21
C GLY A 56 -26.80 8.76 16.82
N GLN A 57 -26.76 9.13 15.54
CA GLN A 57 -27.56 10.24 15.00
C GLN A 57 -28.90 9.80 14.39
N ASP A 58 -29.21 8.50 14.41
CA ASP A 58 -30.43 7.95 13.81
C ASP A 58 -31.71 8.36 14.57
N ASP A 59 -31.60 8.66 15.88
CA ASP A 59 -32.74 9.00 16.75
C ASP A 59 -32.94 10.52 16.97
N LYS A 60 -32.14 11.37 16.32
CA LYS A 60 -32.20 12.84 16.47
C LYS A 60 -32.67 13.48 15.16
N PRO A 61 -33.33 14.66 15.21
CA PRO A 61 -33.59 15.43 14.00
C PRO A 61 -32.26 15.63 13.26
N THR A 62 -32.22 15.22 11.99
CA THR A 62 -31.00 15.21 11.18
C THR A 62 -30.42 16.62 11.14
N SER A 63 -29.29 16.80 11.81
CA SER A 63 -28.55 18.06 11.70
C SER A 63 -28.06 18.22 10.27
N ARG A 64 -27.96 19.47 9.78
CA ARG A 64 -27.36 19.79 8.47
C ARG A 64 -25.99 19.12 8.26
N ARG A 65 -25.22 18.94 9.33
CA ARG A 65 -23.92 18.25 9.32
C ARG A 65 -24.07 16.74 9.07
N ALA A 66 -25.11 16.11 9.63
CA ALA A 66 -25.42 14.71 9.41
C ALA A 66 -25.72 14.42 7.93
N GLU A 67 -26.52 15.29 7.31
CA GLU A 67 -26.86 15.19 5.88
C GLU A 67 -25.62 15.33 5.00
N GLN A 68 -24.76 16.32 5.27
CA GLN A 68 -23.49 16.49 4.58
C GLN A 68 -22.59 15.25 4.68
N LEU A 69 -22.52 14.64 5.88
CA LEU A 69 -21.77 13.41 6.10
C LEU A 69 -22.38 12.22 5.36
N LYS A 70 -23.71 12.09 5.29
CA LYS A 70 -24.40 11.06 4.48
C LYS A 70 -24.10 11.24 3.00
N THR A 71 -24.26 12.44 2.45
CA THR A 71 -23.92 12.73 1.04
C THR A 71 -22.45 12.45 0.74
N ARG A 72 -21.54 12.78 1.66
CA ARG A 72 -20.11 12.50 1.49
C ARG A 72 -19.83 10.99 1.53
N LEU A 73 -20.50 10.25 2.41
CA LEU A 73 -20.39 8.81 2.52
C LEU A 73 -20.87 8.10 1.25
N ASP A 74 -21.97 8.56 0.64
CA ASP A 74 -22.47 8.00 -0.62
C ASP A 74 -21.47 8.22 -1.75
N LYS A 75 -20.94 9.44 -1.90
CA LYS A 75 -19.86 9.72 -2.87
C LYS A 75 -18.63 8.83 -2.68
N LEU A 76 -18.19 8.64 -1.43
CA LEU A 76 -17.04 7.77 -1.14
C LEU A 76 -17.30 6.30 -1.46
N ARG A 77 -18.55 5.83 -1.29
CA ARG A 77 -18.95 4.47 -1.71
C ARG A 77 -18.95 4.33 -3.23
N ASP A 78 -19.44 5.33 -3.94
CA ASP A 78 -19.44 5.33 -5.41
C ASP A 78 -17.99 5.36 -5.95
N GLU A 79 -17.13 6.18 -5.36
CA GLU A 79 -15.69 6.22 -5.66
C GLU A 79 -15.03 4.85 -5.41
N LEU A 80 -15.36 4.17 -4.31
CA LEU A 80 -14.83 2.85 -3.98
C LEU A 80 -15.32 1.75 -4.93
N ASN A 81 -16.58 1.80 -5.35
CA ASN A 81 -17.15 0.86 -6.32
C ASN A 81 -16.63 1.11 -7.76
N SER A 82 -16.10 2.30 -8.02
CA SER A 82 -15.53 2.70 -9.31
C SER A 82 -14.01 2.48 -9.39
N THR A 83 -13.39 1.98 -8.31
CA THR A 83 -11.96 1.63 -8.20
C THR A 83 -11.74 0.14 -8.18
#